data_AF-A0A945C9J9-F1
#
_entry.id   AF-A0A945C9J9-F1
#
_cell.length_a   1.000
_cell.length_b   1.000
_cell.length_c   1.000
_cell.angle_alpha   90.00
_cell.angle_beta   90.00
_cell.angle_gamma   90.00
#
_symmetry.space_group_name_H-M   'P 1'
#
loop_
_entity.id
_entity.type
_entity.pdbx_description
1 polymer ?
#
loop_
_entity_poly.entity_id
_entity_poly.type
_entity_poly.pdbx_seq_one_letter_code
_entity_poly.pdbx_strand_id
1 'polypeptide(L)'
;MSDKSLPKPVLPRDPLPDDGDKKGDKPQMPPSARVQSPLTQKKNPVFSANPAKPQVTPPSVKPSGATPPPSMKPPTMKPPAGMPKPPIFSGKPTDQPPVTGSKLPVTGSKPAAATPNNSSATKSPTQPPQTKKKPSFANVKNSPFKYLPFIIGGLVLVGIIWFVISKFTGSKSQPIAPSAVSDVEQVRKTVPAEKPALIYWGLWEPDGAVRDVLDDFEEEHVGLKVNYVKQSHKDYRERLQTAIASKNGPDVFRFHASWTPMLTEELSPMPQSVMTATEYQSIFYPSASKMLNINGQIVGIPLMYDGLGLYYNKEMLIAANSEPPSTWAEVKILANKLTVKEGGSLKRGGMAIGNSSNVEHFADILGLLMLQNGADPADPSSKESQDALSFYTNFVKEDGVWDDKLPSSTVAFARGDAAMMMAPSWRAHEVKAMNPDLDFGIVPVPRLGEERLSWASFWAEGVSTGSKNQDDSWALLKFLSSSEVQKKLYSDQSQVRTFGEIYSRVDLANELAGDELVSPFLEDAPTAIGWHMSSYTHDNGINDLLIKYYEDAITAVLSGEAVDKALETVTQGTNQTLRQYGLK
;
A
#
# COMPACT_ATOMS: atom_id res chain seq x y z
N MET A 1 -22.53 -64.87 -19.14
CA MET A 1 -22.22 -65.41 -20.49
C MET A 1 -21.33 -64.40 -21.21
N SER A 2 -20.63 -64.86 -22.26
CA SER A 2 -19.75 -64.19 -23.24
C SER A 2 -20.00 -62.69 -23.52
N ASP A 3 -19.07 -61.86 -24.02
CA ASP A 3 -17.67 -62.03 -24.49
C ASP A 3 -17.02 -60.61 -24.60
N LYS A 4 -15.71 -60.34 -24.82
CA LYS A 4 -14.46 -61.12 -24.94
C LYS A 4 -13.28 -60.22 -24.45
N SER A 5 -12.00 -60.51 -24.80
CA SER A 5 -10.83 -59.82 -24.22
C SER A 5 -9.56 -59.74 -25.11
N LEU A 6 -8.80 -58.65 -24.94
CA LEU A 6 -7.32 -58.46 -24.88
C LEU A 6 -6.33 -59.33 -25.71
N PRO A 7 -5.29 -58.73 -26.34
CA PRO A 7 -4.18 -59.44 -27.01
C PRO A 7 -2.78 -59.37 -26.33
N LYS A 8 -1.97 -60.43 -26.52
CA LYS A 8 -0.52 -60.65 -26.29
C LYS A 8 -0.19 -62.12 -26.72
N PRO A 9 1.06 -62.64 -26.88
CA PRO A 9 2.42 -62.05 -26.94
C PRO A 9 3.44 -62.72 -27.96
N VAL A 10 4.75 -62.45 -27.81
CA VAL A 10 5.95 -63.36 -28.02
C VAL A 10 6.64 -63.56 -29.41
N LEU A 11 7.93 -63.95 -29.34
CA LEU A 11 9.02 -64.11 -30.36
C LEU A 11 9.30 -65.58 -30.79
N PRO A 12 10.28 -65.86 -31.68
CA PRO A 12 11.49 -66.64 -31.26
C PRO A 12 12.85 -66.26 -31.97
N ARG A 13 14.03 -66.28 -31.28
CA ARG A 13 15.21 -67.24 -31.34
C ARG A 13 16.06 -67.25 -32.65
N ASP A 14 17.39 -67.51 -32.75
CA ASP A 14 18.62 -67.82 -31.92
C ASP A 14 19.89 -67.53 -32.85
N PRO A 15 21.20 -67.92 -32.67
CA PRO A 15 21.96 -68.72 -31.67
C PRO A 15 23.34 -68.08 -31.22
N LEU A 16 24.47 -68.86 -31.15
CA LEU A 16 25.84 -68.56 -30.62
C LEU A 16 26.95 -69.41 -31.34
N PRO A 17 28.28 -69.08 -31.32
CA PRO A 17 29.27 -69.26 -30.18
C PRO A 17 30.22 -68.02 -29.94
N ASP A 18 30.96 -67.75 -28.84
CA ASP A 18 31.68 -68.51 -27.76
C ASP A 18 33.17 -68.86 -28.09
N ASP A 19 34.27 -68.57 -27.34
CA ASP A 19 34.65 -67.67 -26.19
C ASP A 19 36.23 -67.55 -26.07
N GLY A 20 36.83 -66.71 -25.18
CA GLY A 20 38.17 -66.99 -24.58
C GLY A 20 39.20 -65.87 -24.18
N ASP A 21 39.22 -65.46 -22.89
CA ASP A 21 40.37 -65.30 -21.93
C ASP A 21 41.72 -64.49 -22.14
N LYS A 22 42.18 -63.83 -21.04
CA LYS A 22 43.57 -63.44 -20.58
C LYS A 22 44.54 -62.39 -21.22
N LYS A 23 44.96 -61.43 -20.36
CA LYS A 23 46.31 -60.82 -20.06
C LYS A 23 47.31 -60.35 -21.16
N GLY A 24 47.95 -59.18 -20.93
CA GLY A 24 49.39 -58.97 -21.23
C GLY A 24 49.91 -57.55 -21.57
N ASP A 25 50.75 -56.97 -20.68
CA ASP A 25 51.89 -56.04 -20.88
C ASP A 25 51.88 -54.73 -21.73
N LYS A 26 52.83 -53.83 -21.38
CA LYS A 26 53.22 -52.59 -22.09
C LYS A 26 54.66 -52.73 -22.64
N PRO A 27 55.07 -51.90 -23.62
CA PRO A 27 56.09 -50.89 -23.26
C PRO A 27 55.96 -49.50 -23.95
N GLN A 28 56.90 -48.62 -23.56
CA GLN A 28 57.20 -47.22 -23.94
C GLN A 28 56.96 -46.81 -25.42
N MET A 29 56.37 -45.63 -25.75
CA MET A 29 56.88 -44.23 -25.68
C MET A 29 58.01 -43.87 -26.69
N PRO A 30 58.17 -42.60 -27.16
CA PRO A 30 57.41 -41.35 -26.91
C PRO A 30 56.95 -40.63 -28.23
N PRO A 31 56.98 -39.28 -28.43
CA PRO A 31 55.74 -38.49 -28.34
C PRO A 31 55.43 -37.55 -29.54
N SER A 32 54.15 -37.16 -29.71
CA SER A 32 53.78 -35.87 -30.32
C SER A 32 52.33 -35.40 -30.06
N ALA A 33 52.24 -34.14 -29.60
CA ALA A 33 51.13 -33.17 -29.65
C ALA A 33 49.66 -33.62 -29.95
N ARG A 34 48.82 -33.62 -28.89
CA ARG A 34 47.59 -32.80 -28.89
C ARG A 34 47.15 -32.47 -27.45
N VAL A 35 46.86 -31.20 -27.17
CA VAL A 35 46.42 -30.74 -25.83
C VAL A 35 44.91 -30.91 -25.70
N GLN A 36 44.47 -31.54 -24.60
CA GLN A 36 43.08 -31.51 -24.15
C GLN A 36 42.87 -30.38 -23.13
N SER A 37 41.69 -29.77 -23.14
CA SER A 37 41.26 -28.84 -22.08
C SER A 37 40.19 -29.50 -21.21
N PRO A 38 40.38 -29.57 -19.88
CA PRO A 38 39.30 -29.76 -18.94
C PRO A 38 38.96 -28.46 -18.17
N LEU A 39 37.71 -28.43 -17.68
CA LEU A 39 37.09 -27.37 -16.90
C LEU A 39 37.96 -26.86 -15.73
N THR A 40 38.07 -25.54 -15.58
CA THR A 40 38.37 -24.86 -14.31
C THR A 40 37.53 -23.59 -14.18
N GLN A 41 37.12 -23.28 -12.96
CA GLN A 41 36.39 -22.04 -12.65
C GLN A 41 37.25 -20.81 -12.94
N LYS A 42 36.65 -19.74 -13.48
CA LYS A 42 37.24 -18.40 -13.42
C LYS A 42 36.21 -17.38 -12.95
N LYS A 43 36.58 -16.68 -11.87
CA LYS A 43 36.05 -15.35 -11.55
C LYS A 43 36.33 -14.44 -12.75
N ASN A 44 35.38 -13.59 -13.13
CA ASN A 44 35.57 -12.50 -14.08
C ASN A 44 34.96 -11.21 -13.48
N PRO A 45 35.41 -10.02 -13.90
CA PRO A 45 36.04 -9.17 -12.90
C PRO A 45 35.45 -7.76 -12.77
N VAL A 46 35.90 -7.06 -11.73
CA VAL A 46 35.75 -5.62 -11.55
C VAL A 46 36.28 -4.89 -12.78
N PHE A 47 35.42 -4.09 -13.44
CA PHE A 47 35.83 -3.16 -14.47
C PHE A 47 36.16 -1.80 -13.86
N SER A 48 37.41 -1.36 -14.04
CA SER A 48 37.85 0.00 -13.77
C SER A 48 38.42 0.60 -15.06
N ALA A 49 37.78 1.65 -15.57
CA ALA A 49 38.24 2.41 -16.72
C ALA A 49 37.67 3.84 -16.70
N ASN A 50 38.42 4.78 -16.13
CA ASN A 50 38.13 6.21 -16.15
C ASN A 50 38.76 6.88 -17.39
N PRO A 51 38.00 7.62 -18.21
CA PRO A 51 38.55 8.63 -19.13
C PRO A 51 38.34 10.05 -18.57
N ALA A 52 39.43 10.81 -18.44
CA ALA A 52 39.42 12.12 -17.80
C ALA A 52 38.58 13.17 -18.55
N LYS A 53 37.80 13.98 -17.80
CA LYS A 53 37.19 15.23 -18.28
C LYS A 53 38.19 16.39 -18.13
N PRO A 54 38.33 17.29 -19.13
CA PRO A 54 39.12 18.50 -18.97
C PRO A 54 38.42 19.50 -18.03
N GLN A 55 39.19 20.22 -17.22
CA GLN A 55 38.68 21.35 -16.43
C GLN A 55 38.39 22.55 -17.35
N VAL A 56 37.21 23.14 -17.18
CA VAL A 56 36.88 24.47 -17.72
C VAL A 56 36.39 25.32 -16.55
N THR A 57 37.08 26.42 -16.26
CA THR A 57 36.71 27.35 -15.18
C THR A 57 35.61 28.31 -15.64
N PRO A 58 34.52 28.49 -14.87
CA PRO A 58 33.53 29.51 -15.17
C PRO A 58 34.09 30.91 -14.84
N PRO A 59 33.78 31.95 -15.64
CA PRO A 59 34.21 33.32 -15.36
C PRO A 59 33.39 33.93 -14.21
N SER A 60 34.06 34.67 -13.34
CA SER A 60 33.40 35.39 -12.23
C SER A 60 32.70 36.65 -12.73
N VAL A 61 31.40 36.77 -12.44
CA VAL A 61 30.57 37.94 -12.77
C VAL A 61 30.05 38.57 -11.47
N LYS A 62 30.30 39.88 -11.28
CA LYS A 62 29.78 40.62 -10.13
C LYS A 62 28.25 40.82 -10.26
N PRO A 63 27.48 40.74 -9.16
CA PRO A 63 26.08 41.14 -9.18
C PRO A 63 25.98 42.65 -9.40
N SER A 64 25.23 43.05 -10.44
CA SER A 64 24.73 44.43 -10.59
C SER A 64 23.41 44.56 -9.86
N GLY A 65 23.19 45.67 -9.17
CA GLY A 65 22.00 45.86 -8.33
C GLY A 65 20.71 46.01 -9.14
N ALA A 66 19.67 45.28 -8.75
CA ALA A 66 18.29 45.50 -9.16
C ALA A 66 17.43 45.74 -7.92
N THR A 67 16.67 46.83 -7.90
CA THR A 67 15.83 47.24 -6.76
C THR A 67 14.57 46.36 -6.71
N PRO A 68 14.12 45.88 -5.53
CA PRO A 68 12.87 45.13 -5.42
C PRO A 68 11.64 46.01 -5.78
N PRO A 69 10.59 45.44 -6.40
CA PRO A 69 9.34 46.15 -6.66
C PRO A 69 8.57 46.46 -5.36
N PRO A 70 7.72 47.49 -5.35
CA PRO A 70 6.99 47.89 -4.15
C PRO A 70 5.92 46.87 -3.74
N SER A 71 5.82 46.60 -2.43
CA SER A 71 4.80 45.73 -1.85
C SER A 71 3.38 46.25 -2.14
N MET A 72 2.58 45.46 -2.87
CA MET A 72 1.13 45.66 -2.94
C MET A 72 0.48 45.06 -1.69
N LYS A 73 -0.31 45.87 -0.98
CA LYS A 73 -1.16 45.37 0.12
C LYS A 73 -2.33 44.55 -0.46
N PRO A 74 -2.71 43.41 0.16
CA PRO A 74 -3.91 42.69 -0.25
C PRO A 74 -5.18 43.52 0.02
N PRO A 75 -6.23 43.39 -0.81
CA PRO A 75 -7.47 44.14 -0.65
C PRO A 75 -8.27 43.67 0.58
N THR A 76 -8.88 44.60 1.29
CA THR A 76 -9.73 44.32 2.46
C THR A 76 -11.14 43.92 2.02
N MET A 77 -11.40 42.62 1.90
CA MET A 77 -12.75 42.11 1.70
C MET A 77 -13.61 42.32 2.96
N LYS A 78 -14.79 42.92 2.79
CA LYS A 78 -15.86 42.88 3.82
C LYS A 78 -16.53 41.51 3.80
N PRO A 79 -16.85 40.90 4.96
CA PRO A 79 -17.68 39.71 5.00
C PRO A 79 -19.11 40.02 4.53
N PRO A 80 -19.80 39.10 3.84
CA PRO A 80 -21.21 39.23 3.50
C PRO A 80 -22.09 39.17 4.76
N ALA A 81 -23.22 39.87 4.75
CA ALA A 81 -24.12 39.94 5.90
C ALA A 81 -25.25 38.90 5.81
N GLY A 82 -25.47 38.15 6.89
CA GLY A 82 -26.74 37.48 7.17
C GLY A 82 -26.76 35.95 7.15
N MET A 83 -26.31 35.32 8.24
CA MET A 83 -26.80 34.00 8.70
C MET A 83 -26.84 33.97 10.25
N PRO A 84 -27.66 33.12 10.88
CA PRO A 84 -28.00 33.22 12.30
C PRO A 84 -26.90 32.72 13.26
N LYS A 85 -26.87 33.27 14.48
CA LYS A 85 -25.94 32.83 15.54
C LYS A 85 -26.38 31.50 16.18
N PRO A 86 -25.46 30.57 16.48
CA PRO A 86 -25.73 29.45 17.38
C PRO A 86 -25.92 29.91 18.84
N PRO A 87 -26.55 29.11 19.71
CA PRO A 87 -26.90 29.51 21.08
C PRO A 87 -25.68 29.59 22.01
N ILE A 88 -25.69 30.57 22.91
CA ILE A 88 -24.66 30.77 23.94
C ILE A 88 -24.98 29.91 25.15
N PHE A 89 -24.09 28.96 25.49
CA PHE A 89 -24.14 28.26 26.79
C PHE A 89 -23.37 29.05 27.85
N SER A 90 -24.10 29.69 28.78
CA SER A 90 -23.52 30.49 29.86
C SER A 90 -23.28 29.65 31.12
N GLY A 91 -22.13 29.00 31.20
CA GLY A 91 -21.65 28.35 32.44
C GLY A 91 -20.79 29.30 33.28
N LYS A 92 -21.30 29.77 34.43
CA LYS A 92 -20.45 30.42 35.46
C LYS A 92 -19.77 29.36 36.34
N PRO A 93 -18.50 29.55 36.75
CA PRO A 93 -17.93 28.78 37.85
C PRO A 93 -18.59 29.17 39.18
N THR A 94 -18.73 28.21 40.09
CA THR A 94 -19.22 28.40 41.47
C THR A 94 -18.09 28.25 42.48
N ASP A 95 -18.16 29.02 43.57
CA ASP A 95 -17.05 29.29 44.48
C ASP A 95 -16.62 28.12 45.38
N GLN A 96 -15.35 28.15 45.81
CA GLN A 96 -14.86 27.38 46.96
C GLN A 96 -14.92 28.23 48.25
N PRO A 97 -15.39 27.67 49.38
CA PRO A 97 -15.08 28.16 50.73
C PRO A 97 -13.88 27.39 51.35
N PRO A 98 -13.14 27.94 52.34
CA PRO A 98 -11.72 27.60 52.50
C PRO A 98 -11.20 27.27 53.93
N VAL A 99 -9.92 26.88 53.98
CA VAL A 99 -8.95 26.88 55.12
C VAL A 99 -9.02 25.73 56.17
N THR A 100 -7.81 25.42 56.68
CA THR A 100 -7.42 24.55 57.83
C THR A 100 -7.43 23.03 57.59
N GLY A 101 -6.44 22.24 58.02
CA GLY A 101 -5.12 22.56 58.59
C GLY A 101 -4.83 21.86 59.92
N SER A 102 -4.03 20.79 59.89
CA SER A 102 -3.55 20.07 61.09
C SER A 102 -2.31 19.23 60.81
N LYS A 103 -1.65 18.72 61.87
CA LYS A 103 -0.25 18.26 61.86
C LYS A 103 -0.07 16.72 61.80
N LEU A 104 1.14 16.34 61.38
CA LEU A 104 1.84 15.06 61.61
C LEU A 104 1.73 14.56 63.08
N PRO A 105 1.88 13.25 63.34
CA PRO A 105 3.24 12.73 63.59
C PRO A 105 3.60 11.44 62.82
N VAL A 106 4.89 11.08 62.86
CA VAL A 106 5.50 9.91 62.18
C VAL A 106 5.90 8.84 63.20
N THR A 107 5.57 7.58 62.92
CA THR A 107 6.24 6.37 63.46
C THR A 107 6.14 5.22 62.44
N GLY A 108 7.15 4.38 62.18
CA GLY A 108 8.53 4.43 62.66
C GLY A 108 9.17 3.09 63.05
N SER A 109 9.25 2.09 62.17
CA SER A 109 10.06 0.87 62.39
C SER A 109 10.41 0.12 61.09
N LYS A 110 11.55 -0.60 61.09
CA LYS A 110 12.14 -1.32 59.94
C LYS A 110 12.59 -2.75 60.38
N PRO A 111 13.44 -3.49 59.62
CA PRO A 111 13.08 -4.71 58.90
C PRO A 111 13.48 -6.03 59.60
N ALA A 112 13.08 -7.15 58.99
CA ALA A 112 13.83 -8.41 59.02
C ALA A 112 13.68 -9.14 57.66
N ALA A 113 14.67 -9.94 57.27
CA ALA A 113 14.66 -10.74 56.05
C ALA A 113 15.33 -12.10 56.27
N ALA A 114 14.76 -13.18 55.74
CA ALA A 114 15.42 -14.48 55.57
C ALA A 114 14.64 -15.40 54.60
N THR A 115 15.30 -15.84 53.54
CA THR A 115 15.11 -17.15 52.87
C THR A 115 16.18 -18.12 53.45
N PRO A 116 16.33 -19.41 53.02
CA PRO A 116 15.57 -20.21 52.04
C PRO A 116 15.15 -21.62 52.56
N ASN A 117 14.43 -22.42 51.75
CA ASN A 117 14.96 -23.72 51.28
C ASN A 117 14.04 -24.51 50.30
N ASN A 118 14.67 -25.49 49.63
CA ASN A 118 14.10 -26.46 48.69
C ASN A 118 13.04 -27.41 49.30
N SER A 119 12.09 -27.89 48.48
CA SER A 119 12.18 -29.26 47.91
C SER A 119 11.08 -29.55 46.87
N SER A 120 11.31 -30.55 46.03
CA SER A 120 10.37 -31.06 45.02
C SER A 120 9.76 -32.40 45.44
N ALA A 121 8.47 -32.64 45.11
CA ALA A 121 7.93 -33.99 44.86
C ALA A 121 6.51 -33.95 44.25
N THR A 122 6.34 -34.75 43.20
CA THR A 122 5.11 -35.05 42.45
C THR A 122 3.92 -35.55 43.29
N LYS A 123 2.69 -35.11 42.95
CA LYS A 123 1.47 -35.95 43.00
C LYS A 123 0.26 -35.32 42.29
N SER A 124 -0.42 -36.14 41.48
CA SER A 124 -1.83 -36.02 41.08
C SER A 124 -2.58 -37.26 41.62
N PRO A 125 -3.92 -37.36 41.58
CA PRO A 125 -4.92 -36.45 40.99
C PRO A 125 -6.02 -36.00 41.97
N THR A 126 -6.98 -35.18 41.50
CA THR A 126 -8.46 -35.37 41.62
C THR A 126 -9.19 -34.04 41.29
N GLN A 127 -10.30 -34.11 40.56
CA GLN A 127 -11.05 -32.94 40.06
C GLN A 127 -12.42 -32.77 40.76
N PRO A 128 -12.73 -31.56 41.29
CA PRO A 128 -14.09 -31.08 41.55
C PRO A 128 -14.61 -30.11 40.45
N PRO A 129 -15.91 -29.75 40.42
CA PRO A 129 -16.58 -29.34 39.17
C PRO A 129 -16.39 -27.88 38.72
N GLN A 130 -16.50 -27.65 37.40
CA GLN A 130 -16.63 -26.31 36.82
C GLN A 130 -18.08 -25.77 36.94
N THR A 131 -18.28 -24.65 37.62
CA THR A 131 -19.54 -23.88 37.55
C THR A 131 -19.39 -22.66 36.64
N LYS A 132 -19.52 -22.85 35.32
CA LYS A 132 -19.54 -21.74 34.35
C LYS A 132 -20.83 -20.91 34.51
N LYS A 133 -20.73 -19.69 35.06
CA LYS A 133 -21.81 -18.70 34.98
C LYS A 133 -21.98 -18.28 33.51
N LYS A 134 -23.13 -18.60 32.89
CA LYS A 134 -23.51 -18.02 31.59
C LYS A 134 -23.98 -16.57 31.80
N PRO A 135 -23.64 -15.62 30.91
CA PRO A 135 -24.35 -14.35 30.84
C PRO A 135 -25.80 -14.58 30.38
N SER A 136 -26.73 -13.77 30.90
CA SER A 136 -28.16 -13.87 30.60
C SER A 136 -28.52 -13.06 29.36
N PHE A 137 -28.79 -13.73 28.24
CA PHE A 137 -29.41 -13.10 27.07
C PHE A 137 -30.94 -13.03 27.23
N ALA A 138 -31.53 -11.89 26.93
CA ALA A 138 -32.98 -11.70 26.97
C ALA A 138 -33.68 -12.44 25.83
N ASN A 139 -34.78 -13.13 26.13
CA ASN A 139 -35.57 -13.86 25.13
C ASN A 139 -36.34 -12.91 24.21
N VAL A 140 -35.83 -12.66 23.01
CA VAL A 140 -36.59 -12.01 21.92
C VAL A 140 -37.37 -13.08 21.16
N LYS A 141 -38.70 -13.14 21.37
CA LYS A 141 -39.59 -13.94 20.51
C LYS A 141 -39.69 -13.29 19.13
N ASN A 142 -39.08 -13.90 18.12
CA ASN A 142 -39.32 -13.52 16.72
C ASN A 142 -40.77 -13.86 16.33
N SER A 143 -41.54 -12.82 15.98
CA SER A 143 -42.88 -12.96 15.40
C SER A 143 -42.80 -12.80 13.88
N PRO A 144 -43.36 -13.72 13.09
CA PRO A 144 -43.32 -13.63 11.62
C PRO A 144 -44.14 -12.45 11.05
N PHE A 145 -45.00 -11.83 11.87
CA PHE A 145 -45.91 -10.77 11.42
C PHE A 145 -45.29 -9.35 11.41
N LYS A 146 -44.05 -9.16 11.89
CA LYS A 146 -43.44 -7.82 12.02
C LYS A 146 -43.29 -7.07 10.67
N TYR A 147 -43.25 -7.79 9.55
CA TYR A 147 -43.09 -7.22 8.20
C TYR A 147 -44.41 -7.05 7.43
N LEU A 148 -45.55 -7.52 7.97
CA LEU A 148 -46.84 -7.47 7.30
C LEU A 148 -47.27 -6.05 6.83
N PRO A 149 -47.11 -4.95 7.60
CA PRO A 149 -47.48 -3.61 7.10
C PRO A 149 -46.59 -3.14 5.94
N PHE A 150 -45.33 -3.57 5.86
CA PHE A 150 -44.42 -3.23 4.75
C PHE A 150 -44.79 -4.00 3.47
N ILE A 151 -45.19 -5.27 3.59
CA ILE A 151 -45.68 -6.08 2.47
C ILE A 151 -46.98 -5.47 1.91
N ILE A 152 -47.91 -5.05 2.78
CA ILE A 152 -49.15 -4.38 2.37
C ILE A 152 -48.84 -3.04 1.69
N GLY A 153 -47.92 -2.23 2.24
CA GLY A 153 -47.48 -0.96 1.64
C GLY A 153 -46.89 -1.14 0.23
N GLY A 154 -46.05 -2.16 0.03
CA GLY A 154 -45.48 -2.47 -1.29
C GLY A 154 -46.53 -2.85 -2.33
N LEU A 155 -47.52 -3.67 -1.95
CA LEU A 155 -48.61 -4.08 -2.84
C LEU A 155 -49.51 -2.91 -3.26
N VAL A 156 -49.78 -1.96 -2.36
CA VAL A 156 -50.52 -0.73 -2.70
C VAL A 156 -49.75 0.11 -3.71
N LEU A 157 -48.42 0.24 -3.56
CA LEU A 157 -47.60 1.04 -4.46
C LEU A 157 -47.55 0.45 -5.89
N VAL A 158 -47.42 -0.88 -6.00
CA VAL A 158 -47.49 -1.60 -7.29
C VAL A 158 -48.87 -1.46 -7.94
N GLY A 159 -49.96 -1.52 -7.14
CA GLY A 159 -51.32 -1.31 -7.63
C GLY A 159 -51.54 0.10 -8.23
N ILE A 160 -50.96 1.14 -7.61
CA ILE A 160 -51.02 2.52 -8.11
C ILE A 160 -50.24 2.65 -9.43
N ILE A 161 -49.04 2.09 -9.52
CA ILE A 161 -48.22 2.10 -10.75
C ILE A 161 -48.96 1.40 -11.90
N TRP A 162 -49.56 0.22 -11.65
CA TRP A 162 -50.36 -0.49 -12.64
C TRP A 162 -51.60 0.29 -13.07
N PHE A 163 -52.30 0.96 -12.14
CA PHE A 163 -53.46 1.80 -12.46
C PHE A 163 -53.08 2.99 -13.35
N VAL A 164 -51.95 3.66 -13.10
CA VAL A 164 -51.46 4.76 -13.95
C VAL A 164 -51.13 4.27 -15.37
N ILE A 165 -50.45 3.11 -15.50
CA ILE A 165 -50.15 2.51 -16.81
C ILE A 165 -51.43 2.12 -17.55
N SER A 166 -52.43 1.56 -16.85
CA SER A 166 -53.74 1.19 -17.41
C SER A 166 -54.55 2.38 -17.95
N LYS A 167 -54.22 3.62 -17.53
CA LYS A 167 -54.91 4.84 -17.95
C LYS A 167 -54.34 5.48 -19.23
N PHE A 168 -53.15 5.08 -19.68
CA PHE A 168 -52.54 5.59 -20.91
C PHE A 168 -52.73 4.70 -22.15
N THR A 169 -53.20 3.47 -21.98
CA THR A 169 -53.42 2.49 -23.06
C THR A 169 -54.89 2.45 -23.53
N GLY A 170 -55.44 3.60 -23.94
CA GLY A 170 -56.88 3.73 -24.17
C GLY A 170 -57.34 4.84 -25.13
N SER A 171 -56.92 4.81 -26.40
CA SER A 171 -57.63 5.54 -27.47
C SER A 171 -57.76 4.68 -28.73
N LYS A 172 -58.96 4.67 -29.32
CA LYS A 172 -59.26 3.97 -30.58
C LYS A 172 -59.47 5.00 -31.69
N SER A 173 -58.70 4.88 -32.77
CA SER A 173 -58.94 5.60 -34.03
C SER A 173 -59.30 4.58 -35.12
N GLN A 174 -60.29 4.90 -35.96
CA GLN A 174 -60.73 4.03 -37.05
C GLN A 174 -59.79 4.10 -38.27
N PRO A 175 -59.78 3.06 -39.14
CA PRO A 175 -58.92 3.03 -40.32
C PRO A 175 -59.42 4.00 -41.42
N ILE A 176 -58.47 4.64 -42.10
CA ILE A 176 -58.69 5.37 -43.36
C ILE A 176 -57.79 4.72 -44.41
N ALA A 177 -58.32 4.56 -45.64
CA ALA A 177 -57.63 3.91 -46.76
C ALA A 177 -56.49 4.79 -47.31
N PRO A 178 -55.48 4.21 -48.01
CA PRO A 178 -54.27 4.94 -48.37
C PRO A 178 -54.50 5.92 -49.53
N SER A 179 -53.68 6.97 -49.56
CA SER A 179 -53.45 7.83 -50.73
C SER A 179 -52.01 8.33 -50.68
N ALA A 180 -51.38 8.43 -51.85
CA ALA A 180 -49.93 8.55 -51.94
C ALA A 180 -49.41 9.97 -51.62
N VAL A 181 -48.34 10.02 -50.83
CA VAL A 181 -47.33 11.08 -50.90
C VAL A 181 -45.97 10.38 -50.82
N SER A 182 -45.09 10.65 -51.77
CA SER A 182 -43.70 10.20 -51.78
C SER A 182 -42.81 11.19 -51.00
N ASP A 183 -41.49 10.95 -50.98
CA ASP A 183 -40.47 11.99 -50.78
C ASP A 183 -40.37 12.64 -49.38
N VAL A 184 -40.15 11.82 -48.35
CA VAL A 184 -39.34 12.23 -47.18
C VAL A 184 -38.29 11.14 -46.86
N GLU A 185 -37.31 11.02 -47.74
CA GLU A 185 -36.04 10.33 -47.45
C GLU A 185 -34.92 11.38 -47.38
N GLN A 186 -33.95 11.15 -46.49
CA GLN A 186 -33.13 12.19 -45.82
C GLN A 186 -33.94 13.04 -44.81
N VAL A 187 -33.49 13.37 -43.61
CA VAL A 187 -32.21 13.08 -42.94
C VAL A 187 -32.47 12.38 -41.60
N ARG A 188 -32.23 11.06 -41.53
CA ARG A 188 -31.88 10.42 -40.25
C ARG A 188 -30.39 10.61 -40.06
N LYS A 189 -29.98 11.51 -39.15
CA LYS A 189 -28.64 11.42 -38.55
C LYS A 189 -28.53 10.03 -37.92
N THR A 190 -27.54 9.25 -38.32
CA THR A 190 -27.18 8.02 -37.62
C THR A 190 -26.62 8.41 -36.25
N VAL A 191 -27.49 8.43 -35.24
CA VAL A 191 -27.05 8.34 -33.84
C VAL A 191 -26.22 7.05 -33.76
N PRO A 192 -24.93 7.11 -33.38
CA PRO A 192 -24.14 5.89 -33.19
C PRO A 192 -24.85 4.96 -32.22
N ALA A 193 -24.77 3.65 -32.44
CA ALA A 193 -25.29 2.70 -31.46
C ALA A 193 -24.53 2.93 -30.14
N GLU A 194 -25.26 3.34 -29.11
CA GLU A 194 -24.73 3.73 -27.81
C GLU A 194 -23.92 2.56 -27.23
N LYS A 195 -22.59 2.73 -27.10
CA LYS A 195 -21.75 1.68 -26.52
C LYS A 195 -22.14 1.50 -25.05
N PRO A 196 -22.12 0.27 -24.50
CA PRO A 196 -22.25 0.09 -23.07
C PRO A 196 -21.13 0.85 -22.35
N ALA A 197 -21.47 1.58 -21.29
CA ALA A 197 -20.50 2.37 -20.54
C ALA A 197 -19.41 1.47 -19.92
N LEU A 198 -18.16 1.92 -20.00
CA LEU A 198 -17.03 1.31 -19.30
C LEU A 198 -17.26 1.41 -17.80
N ILE A 199 -17.16 0.28 -17.10
CA ILE A 199 -17.26 0.26 -15.64
C ILE A 199 -15.85 0.43 -15.05
N TYR A 200 -15.60 1.57 -14.39
CA TYR A 200 -14.32 1.85 -13.73
C TYR A 200 -14.50 1.77 -12.20
N TRP A 201 -13.80 0.82 -11.54
CA TRP A 201 -13.76 0.71 -10.08
C TRP A 201 -12.54 1.43 -9.50
N GLY A 202 -12.78 2.50 -8.74
CA GLY A 202 -11.76 3.20 -7.93
C GLY A 202 -11.93 2.94 -6.42
N LEU A 203 -11.09 3.55 -5.59
CA LEU A 203 -11.07 3.33 -4.12
C LEU A 203 -11.07 4.61 -3.28
N TRP A 204 -10.21 5.57 -3.61
CA TRP A 204 -9.91 6.71 -2.74
C TRP A 204 -10.75 7.94 -3.09
N GLU A 205 -10.84 8.29 -4.36
CA GLU A 205 -11.55 9.49 -4.79
C GLU A 205 -13.07 9.31 -4.81
N PRO A 206 -13.86 10.33 -4.43
CA PRO A 206 -15.25 10.43 -4.86
C PRO A 206 -15.33 10.69 -6.37
N ASP A 207 -16.46 10.36 -7.00
CA ASP A 207 -16.70 10.62 -8.43
C ASP A 207 -16.37 12.08 -8.80
N GLY A 208 -16.87 13.08 -8.05
CA GLY A 208 -16.59 14.49 -8.29
C GLY A 208 -15.14 14.98 -8.09
N ALA A 209 -14.17 14.10 -7.78
CA ALA A 209 -12.73 14.42 -7.83
C ALA A 209 -12.00 13.73 -9.01
N VAL A 210 -12.75 13.01 -9.87
CA VAL A 210 -12.28 12.43 -11.14
C VAL A 210 -13.24 12.70 -12.31
N ARG A 211 -14.47 13.17 -12.05
CA ARG A 211 -15.56 13.29 -13.03
C ARG A 211 -15.17 14.18 -14.22
N ASP A 212 -14.60 15.34 -13.97
CA ASP A 212 -14.14 16.27 -15.02
C ASP A 212 -13.23 15.58 -16.04
N VAL A 213 -12.19 14.85 -15.61
CA VAL A 213 -11.27 14.17 -16.54
C VAL A 213 -11.91 12.97 -17.24
N LEU A 214 -12.97 12.40 -16.67
CA LEU A 214 -13.78 11.38 -17.34
C LEU A 214 -14.75 12.00 -18.35
N ASP A 215 -15.23 13.22 -18.11
CA ASP A 215 -16.02 14.00 -19.06
C ASP A 215 -15.14 14.47 -20.24
N ASP A 216 -13.92 14.97 -19.98
CA ASP A 216 -12.92 15.31 -21.02
C ASP A 216 -12.68 14.11 -21.96
N PHE A 217 -12.48 12.91 -21.40
CA PHE A 217 -12.35 11.67 -22.17
C PHE A 217 -13.61 11.32 -22.97
N GLU A 218 -14.80 11.49 -22.39
CA GLU A 218 -16.08 11.21 -23.07
C GLU A 218 -16.39 12.20 -24.21
N GLU A 219 -15.87 13.42 -24.16
CA GLU A 219 -15.95 14.39 -25.27
C GLU A 219 -15.00 14.03 -26.42
N GLU A 220 -13.75 13.62 -26.12
CA GLU A 220 -12.82 13.10 -27.14
C GLU A 220 -13.33 11.79 -27.77
N HIS A 221 -13.97 10.92 -26.98
CA HIS A 221 -14.40 9.58 -27.37
C HIS A 221 -15.92 9.45 -27.61
N VAL A 222 -16.45 10.29 -28.52
CA VAL A 222 -17.88 10.38 -28.86
C VAL A 222 -18.60 9.03 -28.95
N GLY A 223 -19.54 8.80 -28.03
CA GLY A 223 -20.36 7.59 -27.95
C GLY A 223 -19.87 6.52 -26.97
N LEU A 224 -18.74 6.74 -26.29
CA LEU A 224 -18.37 6.07 -25.05
C LEU A 224 -18.90 6.83 -23.83
N LYS A 225 -18.98 6.11 -22.70
CA LYS A 225 -19.29 6.62 -21.36
C LYS A 225 -18.48 5.85 -20.31
N VAL A 226 -18.11 6.50 -19.21
CA VAL A 226 -17.34 5.92 -18.10
C VAL A 226 -18.14 6.05 -16.80
N ASN A 227 -18.63 4.91 -16.32
CA ASN A 227 -19.33 4.77 -15.06
C ASN A 227 -18.30 4.51 -13.94
N TYR A 228 -17.89 5.57 -13.24
CA TYR A 228 -16.99 5.47 -12.10
C TYR A 228 -17.74 4.99 -10.84
N VAL A 229 -17.19 3.98 -10.18
CA VAL A 229 -17.77 3.39 -8.96
C VAL A 229 -16.69 3.32 -7.88
N LYS A 230 -16.76 4.22 -6.91
CA LYS A 230 -15.93 4.16 -5.70
C LYS A 230 -16.28 2.91 -4.88
N GLN A 231 -15.31 2.01 -4.74
CA GLN A 231 -15.42 0.77 -3.97
C GLN A 231 -14.99 0.96 -2.52
N SER A 232 -15.52 0.12 -1.63
CA SER A 232 -14.96 -0.07 -0.28
C SER A 232 -13.64 -0.83 -0.36
N HIS A 233 -12.56 -0.32 0.25
CA HIS A 233 -11.28 -1.03 0.37
C HIS A 233 -11.42 -2.38 1.11
N LYS A 234 -12.36 -2.48 2.06
CA LYS A 234 -12.59 -3.72 2.81
C LYS A 234 -13.02 -4.84 1.85
N ASP A 235 -12.37 -6.01 2.01
CA ASP A 235 -12.59 -7.24 1.23
C ASP A 235 -12.55 -6.98 -0.30
N TYR A 236 -11.77 -5.99 -0.75
CA TYR A 236 -11.82 -5.48 -2.12
C TYR A 236 -11.24 -6.45 -3.15
N ARG A 237 -10.03 -6.98 -2.91
CA ARG A 237 -9.36 -7.90 -3.85
C ARG A 237 -10.22 -9.13 -4.14
N GLU A 238 -10.71 -9.79 -3.08
CA GLU A 238 -11.60 -10.96 -3.20
C GLU A 238 -12.90 -10.65 -3.95
N ARG A 239 -13.51 -9.48 -3.67
CA ARG A 239 -14.74 -9.03 -4.34
C ARG A 239 -14.51 -8.73 -5.83
N LEU A 240 -13.37 -8.12 -6.17
CA LEU A 240 -12.94 -7.86 -7.54
C LEU A 240 -12.76 -9.17 -8.33
N GLN A 241 -11.98 -10.11 -7.80
CA GLN A 241 -11.77 -11.43 -8.42
C GLN A 241 -13.09 -12.19 -8.59
N THR A 242 -13.94 -12.19 -7.56
CA THR A 242 -15.29 -12.80 -7.62
C THR A 242 -16.16 -12.15 -8.70
N ALA A 243 -16.15 -10.82 -8.82
CA ALA A 243 -16.94 -10.11 -9.81
C ALA A 243 -16.47 -10.42 -11.24
N ILE A 244 -15.15 -10.37 -11.49
CA ILE A 244 -14.53 -10.71 -12.78
C ILE A 244 -14.84 -12.17 -13.17
N ALA A 245 -14.62 -13.13 -12.27
CA ALA A 245 -14.93 -14.53 -12.49
C ALA A 245 -16.42 -14.79 -12.80
N SER A 246 -17.32 -14.03 -12.15
CA SER A 246 -18.77 -14.08 -12.43
C SER A 246 -19.20 -13.41 -13.75
N LYS A 247 -18.28 -12.71 -14.43
CA LYS A 247 -18.52 -11.87 -15.62
C LYS A 247 -19.41 -10.65 -15.37
N ASN A 248 -19.40 -10.16 -14.12
CA ASN A 248 -20.04 -8.91 -13.67
C ASN A 248 -19.01 -7.95 -13.03
N GLY A 249 -17.73 -8.12 -13.38
CA GLY A 249 -16.64 -7.26 -12.93
C GLY A 249 -16.56 -5.95 -13.71
N PRO A 250 -15.66 -5.04 -13.29
CA PRO A 250 -15.38 -3.82 -14.01
C PRO A 250 -14.61 -4.06 -15.31
N ASP A 251 -14.64 -3.09 -16.22
CA ASP A 251 -13.72 -3.02 -17.36
C ASP A 251 -12.33 -2.54 -16.92
N VAL A 252 -12.28 -1.53 -16.05
CA VAL A 252 -11.06 -0.92 -15.49
C VAL A 252 -11.12 -0.94 -13.97
N PHE A 253 -10.02 -1.27 -13.29
CA PHE A 253 -9.98 -1.28 -11.82
C PHE A 253 -8.65 -0.76 -11.27
N ARG A 254 -8.73 -0.01 -10.16
CA ARG A 254 -7.58 0.30 -9.32
C ARG A 254 -7.20 -0.94 -8.49
N PHE A 255 -5.91 -1.24 -8.35
CA PHE A 255 -5.34 -2.32 -7.51
C PHE A 255 -3.99 -1.88 -6.93
N HIS A 256 -3.52 -2.52 -5.86
CA HIS A 256 -2.21 -2.19 -5.30
C HIS A 256 -1.09 -2.90 -6.08
N ALA A 257 0.03 -2.22 -6.32
CA ALA A 257 1.10 -2.77 -7.17
C ALA A 257 1.73 -4.06 -6.62
N SER A 258 1.67 -4.32 -5.31
CA SER A 258 2.11 -5.60 -4.72
C SER A 258 1.09 -6.76 -4.88
N TRP A 259 -0.05 -6.54 -5.53
CA TRP A 259 -1.07 -7.57 -5.78
C TRP A 259 -0.93 -8.26 -7.14
N THR A 260 -0.03 -7.80 -8.01
CA THR A 260 0.14 -8.35 -9.38
C THR A 260 0.24 -9.89 -9.41
N PRO A 261 0.97 -10.59 -8.50
CA PRO A 261 1.01 -12.06 -8.48
C PRO A 261 -0.28 -12.75 -8.00
N MET A 262 -1.22 -12.02 -7.40
CA MET A 262 -2.52 -12.54 -6.96
C MET A 262 -3.66 -12.27 -7.96
N LEU A 263 -3.36 -11.54 -9.04
CA LEU A 263 -4.33 -11.05 -10.04
C LEU A 263 -3.94 -11.45 -11.48
N THR A 264 -3.19 -12.55 -11.64
CA THR A 264 -2.61 -12.97 -12.92
C THR A 264 -3.64 -13.36 -13.98
N GLU A 265 -4.82 -13.82 -13.54
CA GLU A 265 -5.91 -14.22 -14.42
C GLU A 265 -6.89 -13.07 -14.68
N GLU A 266 -6.86 -12.03 -13.83
CA GLU A 266 -7.76 -10.87 -13.85
C GLU A 266 -7.19 -9.67 -14.63
N LEU A 267 -5.87 -9.50 -14.64
CA LEU A 267 -5.18 -8.38 -15.30
C LEU A 267 -4.87 -8.68 -16.77
N SER A 268 -5.40 -7.86 -17.68
CA SER A 268 -5.01 -7.89 -19.09
C SER A 268 -3.57 -7.38 -19.26
N PRO A 269 -2.78 -7.94 -20.20
CA PRO A 269 -1.58 -7.29 -20.72
C PRO A 269 -1.91 -5.96 -21.41
N MET A 270 -1.02 -4.98 -21.28
CA MET A 270 -1.07 -3.69 -21.98
C MET A 270 -0.65 -3.86 -23.45
N PRO A 271 -1.50 -3.48 -24.43
CA PRO A 271 -1.13 -3.52 -25.85
C PRO A 271 0.00 -2.54 -26.20
N GLN A 272 0.87 -2.92 -27.14
CA GLN A 272 1.96 -2.04 -27.62
C GLN A 272 1.48 -0.76 -28.32
N SER A 273 0.21 -0.70 -28.75
CA SER A 273 -0.46 0.51 -29.25
C SER A 273 -0.76 1.54 -28.14
N VAL A 274 -0.79 1.10 -26.87
CA VAL A 274 -0.87 2.00 -25.71
C VAL A 274 0.48 2.67 -25.51
N MET A 275 1.49 1.87 -25.15
CA MET A 275 2.89 2.26 -24.98
C MET A 275 3.76 1.03 -25.25
N THR A 276 4.95 1.21 -25.81
CA THR A 276 6.00 0.20 -25.76
C THR A 276 6.59 0.10 -24.35
N ALA A 277 7.25 -1.02 -24.03
CA ALA A 277 7.94 -1.20 -22.75
C ALA A 277 9.04 -0.14 -22.52
N THR A 278 9.70 0.33 -23.58
CA THR A 278 10.71 1.40 -23.52
C THR A 278 10.09 2.76 -23.21
N GLU A 279 8.96 3.10 -23.84
CA GLU A 279 8.23 4.34 -23.52
C GLU A 279 7.73 4.31 -22.07
N TYR A 280 7.12 3.21 -21.63
CA TYR A 280 6.67 3.02 -20.26
C TYR A 280 7.81 3.19 -19.23
N GLN A 281 8.98 2.59 -19.49
CA GLN A 281 10.19 2.75 -18.66
C GLN A 281 10.79 4.17 -18.68
N SER A 282 10.48 4.97 -19.70
CA SER A 282 10.91 6.37 -19.80
C SER A 282 9.92 7.37 -19.19
N ILE A 283 8.66 6.95 -19.02
CA ILE A 283 7.58 7.78 -18.46
C ILE A 283 7.44 7.55 -16.95
N PHE A 284 7.43 6.31 -16.48
CA PHE A 284 7.12 5.98 -15.07
C PHE A 284 8.36 5.54 -14.28
N TYR A 285 8.30 5.68 -12.95
CA TYR A 285 9.38 5.27 -12.06
C TYR A 285 9.75 3.76 -12.18
N PRO A 286 11.01 3.37 -11.90
CA PRO A 286 11.46 1.98 -12.04
C PRO A 286 10.68 0.95 -11.23
N SER A 287 10.05 1.38 -10.11
CA SER A 287 9.15 0.56 -9.29
C SER A 287 7.94 0.08 -10.09
N ALA A 288 7.29 0.94 -10.88
CA ALA A 288 6.16 0.59 -11.74
C ALA A 288 6.51 -0.49 -12.76
N SER A 289 7.68 -0.36 -13.42
CA SER A 289 8.17 -1.34 -14.39
C SER A 289 8.52 -2.71 -13.78
N LYS A 290 8.83 -2.76 -12.49
CA LYS A 290 9.13 -4.00 -11.74
C LYS A 290 7.87 -4.67 -11.18
N MET A 291 6.96 -3.88 -10.61
CA MET A 291 5.82 -4.39 -9.84
C MET A 291 4.56 -4.66 -10.68
N LEU A 292 4.36 -3.91 -11.77
CA LEU A 292 3.21 -4.04 -12.67
C LEU A 292 3.54 -4.91 -13.88
N ASN A 293 4.33 -5.97 -13.67
CA ASN A 293 4.82 -6.87 -14.73
C ASN A 293 4.43 -8.34 -14.44
N ILE A 294 3.96 -9.03 -15.48
CA ILE A 294 3.73 -10.48 -15.49
C ILE A 294 4.45 -11.07 -16.71
N ASN A 295 5.39 -11.98 -16.48
CA ASN A 295 6.10 -12.73 -17.54
C ASN A 295 6.72 -11.83 -18.64
N GLY A 296 7.18 -10.63 -18.29
CA GLY A 296 7.75 -9.63 -19.21
C GLY A 296 6.74 -8.65 -19.79
N GLN A 297 5.43 -8.86 -19.60
CA GLN A 297 4.37 -7.96 -20.06
C GLN A 297 3.96 -6.99 -18.96
N ILE A 298 3.77 -5.71 -19.31
CA ILE A 298 3.17 -4.72 -18.40
C ILE A 298 1.66 -4.97 -18.33
N VAL A 299 1.08 -4.92 -17.12
CA VAL A 299 -0.32 -5.26 -16.87
C VAL A 299 -1.14 -4.19 -16.12
N GLY A 300 -0.53 -3.04 -15.85
CA GLY A 300 -1.21 -1.88 -15.26
C GLY A 300 -0.47 -0.59 -15.57
N ILE A 301 -1.16 0.53 -15.43
CA ILE A 301 -0.65 1.89 -15.58
C ILE A 301 -0.85 2.60 -14.23
N PRO A 302 0.20 3.14 -13.58
CA PRO A 302 0.05 3.87 -12.34
C PRO A 302 -0.45 5.29 -12.62
N LEU A 303 -1.58 5.68 -12.03
CA LEU A 303 -2.01 7.08 -11.99
C LEU A 303 -1.43 7.87 -10.79
N MET A 304 -0.67 7.20 -9.92
CA MET A 304 0.01 7.79 -8.76
C MET A 304 1.37 7.10 -8.47
N TYR A 305 2.24 7.79 -7.73
CA TYR A 305 3.33 7.22 -6.96
C TYR A 305 3.08 7.47 -5.47
N ASP A 306 3.54 6.55 -4.60
CA ASP A 306 3.66 6.77 -3.16
C ASP A 306 4.71 5.80 -2.59
N GLY A 307 5.22 6.13 -1.40
CA GLY A 307 6.34 5.48 -0.74
C GLY A 307 6.48 5.99 0.69
N LEU A 308 7.50 5.56 1.43
CA LEU A 308 7.73 6.09 2.78
C LEU A 308 8.41 7.48 2.76
N GLY A 309 8.13 8.28 3.79
CA GLY A 309 8.86 9.50 4.13
C GLY A 309 8.99 9.66 5.66
N LEU A 310 10.01 10.38 6.13
CA LEU A 310 10.24 10.66 7.55
C LEU A 310 9.61 12.00 7.93
N TYR A 311 8.51 11.94 8.67
CA TYR A 311 7.80 13.08 9.23
C TYR A 311 8.48 13.54 10.53
N TYR A 312 8.63 14.85 10.71
CA TYR A 312 9.20 15.45 11.92
C TYR A 312 8.44 16.71 12.34
N ASN A 313 8.28 16.91 13.66
CA ASN A 313 7.72 18.14 14.21
C ASN A 313 8.77 19.26 14.17
N LYS A 314 8.49 20.35 13.43
CA LYS A 314 9.46 21.44 13.20
C LYS A 314 9.79 22.18 14.50
N GLU A 315 8.78 22.51 15.31
CA GLU A 315 8.98 23.20 16.59
C GLU A 315 9.87 22.41 17.56
N MET A 316 9.72 21.08 17.63
CA MET A 316 10.51 20.22 18.51
C MET A 316 11.97 20.13 18.07
N LEU A 317 12.24 20.12 16.76
CA LEU A 317 13.61 20.15 16.23
C LEU A 317 14.28 21.51 16.48
N ILE A 318 13.56 22.60 16.26
CA ILE A 318 14.01 23.97 16.57
C ILE A 318 14.31 24.12 18.07
N ALA A 319 13.39 23.71 18.94
CA ALA A 319 13.56 23.76 20.40
C ALA A 319 14.70 22.86 20.91
N ALA A 320 15.03 21.78 20.18
CA ALA A 320 16.16 20.93 20.46
C ALA A 320 17.49 21.45 19.87
N ASN A 321 17.46 22.48 19.01
CA ASN A 321 18.56 22.87 18.13
C ASN A 321 19.11 21.64 17.36
N SER A 322 18.28 21.09 16.46
CA SER A 322 18.55 19.90 15.66
C SER A 322 17.94 20.02 14.27
N GLU A 323 18.65 19.56 13.26
CA GLU A 323 18.16 19.40 11.88
C GLU A 323 17.49 18.03 11.67
N PRO A 324 16.66 17.86 10.62
CA PRO A 324 16.15 16.56 10.21
C PRO A 324 17.28 15.56 9.87
N PRO A 325 17.15 14.28 10.24
CA PRO A 325 18.23 13.30 10.08
C PRO A 325 18.22 12.67 8.67
N SER A 326 19.39 12.42 8.11
CA SER A 326 19.55 11.83 6.76
C SER A 326 19.92 10.33 6.78
N THR A 327 20.33 9.81 7.94
CA THR A 327 20.81 8.44 8.13
C THR A 327 20.17 7.78 9.35
N TRP A 328 20.15 6.45 9.38
CA TRP A 328 19.64 5.70 10.53
C TRP A 328 20.42 5.95 11.84
N ALA A 329 21.71 6.29 11.75
CA ALA A 329 22.51 6.69 12.89
C ALA A 329 22.05 8.05 13.47
N GLU A 330 21.82 9.05 12.61
CA GLU A 330 21.28 10.35 13.00
C GLU A 330 19.85 10.22 13.56
N VAL A 331 19.02 9.35 12.96
CA VAL A 331 17.67 9.02 13.46
C VAL A 331 17.73 8.47 14.88
N LYS A 332 18.59 7.48 15.17
CA LYS A 332 18.73 6.91 16.52
C LYS A 332 19.21 7.94 17.55
N ILE A 333 20.14 8.82 17.17
CA ILE A 333 20.62 9.92 18.03
C ILE A 333 19.49 10.92 18.30
N LEU A 334 18.77 11.35 17.26
CA LEU A 334 17.71 12.36 17.37
C LEU A 334 16.48 11.83 18.11
N ALA A 335 16.09 10.58 17.89
CA ALA A 335 15.02 9.93 18.64
C ALA A 335 15.35 9.84 20.14
N ASN A 336 16.59 9.49 20.51
CA ASN A 336 17.02 9.54 21.91
C ASN A 336 16.97 10.98 22.47
N LYS A 337 17.42 11.98 21.69
CA LYS A 337 17.44 13.41 22.08
C LYS A 337 16.04 14.02 22.27
N LEU A 338 15.06 13.62 21.45
CA LEU A 338 13.69 14.17 21.47
C LEU A 338 12.73 13.42 22.42
N THR A 339 13.12 12.26 22.92
CA THR A 339 12.35 11.44 23.88
C THR A 339 12.22 12.14 25.23
N VAL A 340 10.99 12.22 25.76
CA VAL A 340 10.71 12.78 27.09
C VAL A 340 10.17 11.69 28.01
N LYS A 341 10.86 11.46 29.13
CA LYS A 341 10.48 10.52 30.19
C LYS A 341 10.27 11.28 31.50
N GLU A 342 9.15 11.06 32.18
CA GLU A 342 8.78 11.67 33.47
C GLU A 342 8.43 10.57 34.47
N GLY A 343 9.01 10.60 35.67
CA GLY A 343 8.81 9.54 36.67
C GLY A 343 9.22 8.14 36.19
N GLY A 344 10.15 8.06 35.21
CA GLY A 344 10.54 6.83 34.54
C GLY A 344 9.57 6.34 33.45
N SER A 345 8.41 6.98 33.27
CA SER A 345 7.43 6.64 32.21
C SER A 345 7.66 7.49 30.97
N LEU A 346 7.46 6.94 29.78
CA LEU A 346 7.46 7.70 28.54
C LEU A 346 6.29 8.70 28.53
N LYS A 347 6.56 9.95 28.11
CA LYS A 347 5.55 11.02 27.97
C LYS A 347 5.49 11.59 26.56
N ARG A 348 6.61 11.64 25.86
CA ARG A 348 6.68 11.90 24.43
C ARG A 348 7.69 10.95 23.81
N GLY A 349 7.28 10.20 22.81
CA GLY A 349 8.18 9.39 22.02
C GLY A 349 9.06 10.26 21.13
N GLY A 350 10.37 10.02 21.12
CA GLY A 350 11.27 10.71 20.18
C GLY A 350 11.07 10.26 18.74
N MET A 351 10.57 9.05 18.54
CA MET A 351 10.19 8.50 17.25
C MET A 351 9.18 7.36 17.43
N ALA A 352 8.14 7.29 16.59
CA ALA A 352 7.21 6.17 16.56
C ALA A 352 7.78 5.00 15.75
N ILE A 353 8.52 4.10 16.41
CA ILE A 353 9.21 2.96 15.79
C ILE A 353 9.49 1.84 16.83
N GLY A 354 9.62 0.60 16.37
CA GLY A 354 10.25 -0.50 17.13
C GLY A 354 9.32 -1.53 17.76
N ASN A 355 8.00 -1.33 17.68
CA ASN A 355 6.99 -2.37 17.90
C ASN A 355 6.05 -2.46 16.68
N SER A 356 5.12 -3.41 16.68
CA SER A 356 4.09 -3.57 15.65
C SER A 356 2.67 -3.16 16.11
N SER A 357 2.46 -2.89 17.39
CA SER A 357 1.13 -2.74 18.00
C SER A 357 0.54 -1.34 17.89
N ASN A 358 1.38 -0.29 17.86
CA ASN A 358 0.95 1.09 17.65
C ASN A 358 1.82 1.87 16.64
N VAL A 359 2.82 1.23 16.01
CA VAL A 359 3.52 1.78 14.83
C VAL A 359 2.79 1.31 13.56
N GLU A 360 2.02 2.19 12.94
CA GLU A 360 1.01 1.78 11.96
C GLU A 360 1.60 1.21 10.67
N HIS A 361 2.78 1.66 10.26
CA HIS A 361 3.47 1.21 9.04
C HIS A 361 4.76 0.42 9.37
N PHE A 362 4.73 -0.37 10.44
CA PHE A 362 5.92 -1.10 10.92
C PHE A 362 6.53 -2.02 9.85
N ALA A 363 5.70 -2.60 8.99
CA ALA A 363 6.13 -3.55 7.97
C ALA A 363 6.89 -2.87 6.83
N ASP A 364 6.39 -1.74 6.33
CA ASP A 364 7.08 -0.92 5.34
C ASP A 364 8.44 -0.44 5.86
N ILE A 365 8.49 -0.02 7.12
CA ILE A 365 9.72 0.44 7.79
C ILE A 365 10.74 -0.71 7.94
N LEU A 366 10.30 -1.89 8.35
CA LEU A 366 11.16 -3.06 8.50
C LEU A 366 11.61 -3.63 7.14
N GLY A 367 10.71 -3.65 6.14
CA GLY A 367 11.03 -4.06 4.77
C GLY A 367 12.08 -3.15 4.13
N LEU A 368 11.95 -1.83 4.33
CA LEU A 368 12.97 -0.86 3.93
C LEU A 368 14.31 -1.09 4.64
N LEU A 369 14.30 -1.29 5.97
CA LEU A 369 15.52 -1.60 6.75
C LEU A 369 16.21 -2.87 6.26
N MET A 370 15.45 -3.93 5.96
CA MET A 370 15.98 -5.16 5.41
C MET A 370 16.64 -4.95 4.05
N LEU A 371 15.95 -4.28 3.12
CA LEU A 371 16.51 -3.98 1.79
C LEU A 371 17.75 -3.10 1.86
N GLN A 372 17.75 -2.04 2.68
CA GLN A 372 18.93 -1.18 2.88
C GLN A 372 20.10 -1.90 3.56
N ASN A 373 19.85 -2.94 4.36
CA ASN A 373 20.88 -3.77 4.98
C ASN A 373 21.36 -4.93 4.07
N GLY A 374 20.83 -5.06 2.86
CA GLY A 374 21.21 -6.10 1.90
C GLY A 374 20.58 -7.48 2.16
N ALA A 375 19.54 -7.56 2.98
CA ALA A 375 18.76 -8.78 3.16
C ALA A 375 17.85 -9.06 1.94
N ASP A 376 17.51 -10.34 1.70
CA ASP A 376 16.48 -10.74 0.76
C ASP A 376 15.14 -10.96 1.50
N PRO A 377 14.11 -10.13 1.30
CA PRO A 377 12.79 -10.34 1.90
C PRO A 377 12.07 -11.63 1.46
N ALA A 378 12.53 -12.31 0.39
CA ALA A 378 12.06 -13.63 -0.02
C ALA A 378 12.78 -14.79 0.68
N ASP A 379 13.88 -14.53 1.40
CA ASP A 379 14.56 -15.49 2.27
C ASP A 379 15.14 -14.79 3.53
N PRO A 380 14.29 -14.41 4.51
CA PRO A 380 14.66 -13.59 5.66
C PRO A 380 15.46 -14.35 6.74
N SER A 381 16.21 -15.37 6.34
CA SER A 381 17.07 -16.21 7.18
C SER A 381 18.46 -15.62 7.43
N SER A 382 18.83 -14.59 6.65
CA SER A 382 20.18 -14.04 6.58
C SER A 382 20.60 -13.25 7.84
N LYS A 383 21.91 -12.99 7.97
CA LYS A 383 22.42 -12.18 9.10
C LYS A 383 21.93 -10.73 9.02
N GLU A 384 21.86 -10.21 7.80
CA GLU A 384 21.34 -8.89 7.46
C GLU A 384 19.86 -8.75 7.86
N SER A 385 19.09 -9.83 7.73
CA SER A 385 17.69 -9.92 8.19
C SER A 385 17.60 -9.84 9.72
N GLN A 386 18.46 -10.59 10.43
CA GLN A 386 18.56 -10.54 11.89
C GLN A 386 18.98 -9.16 12.39
N ASP A 387 19.93 -8.50 11.72
CA ASP A 387 20.42 -7.19 12.13
C ASP A 387 19.40 -6.07 11.86
N ALA A 388 18.61 -6.17 10.78
CA ALA A 388 17.49 -5.26 10.53
C ALA A 388 16.39 -5.38 11.61
N LEU A 389 15.96 -6.61 11.95
CA LEU A 389 14.95 -6.84 13.01
C LEU A 389 15.48 -6.47 14.41
N SER A 390 16.78 -6.72 14.68
CA SER A 390 17.45 -6.26 15.90
C SER A 390 17.47 -4.74 16.00
N PHE A 391 17.90 -4.06 14.93
CA PHE A 391 17.98 -2.60 14.88
C PHE A 391 16.59 -1.97 15.07
N TYR A 392 15.56 -2.50 14.42
CA TYR A 392 14.17 -2.08 14.58
C TYR A 392 13.70 -2.20 16.04
N THR A 393 13.77 -3.40 16.62
CA THR A 393 13.24 -3.66 17.97
C THR A 393 14.03 -2.95 19.09
N ASN A 394 15.31 -2.67 18.90
CA ASN A 394 16.15 -1.99 19.89
C ASN A 394 15.68 -0.57 20.23
N PHE A 395 14.96 0.13 19.34
CA PHE A 395 14.36 1.44 19.64
C PHE A 395 13.36 1.41 20.81
N VAL A 396 12.65 0.30 20.99
CA VAL A 396 11.76 0.06 22.15
C VAL A 396 12.54 -0.61 23.28
N LYS A 397 13.31 -1.66 22.96
CA LYS A 397 13.93 -2.57 23.95
C LYS A 397 15.10 -1.95 24.71
N GLU A 398 15.98 -1.22 24.02
CA GLU A 398 17.26 -0.73 24.56
C GLU A 398 17.26 0.81 24.71
N ASP A 399 16.81 1.56 23.69
CA ASP A 399 16.70 3.03 23.78
C ASP A 399 15.43 3.46 24.54
N GLY A 400 14.33 2.73 24.35
CA GLY A 400 13.00 3.07 24.85
C GLY A 400 12.53 4.45 24.38
N VAL A 401 12.68 4.77 23.09
CA VAL A 401 12.15 6.02 22.50
C VAL A 401 10.65 5.95 22.20
N TRP A 402 10.07 4.75 22.31
CA TRP A 402 8.69 4.42 22.01
C TRP A 402 8.17 3.34 22.96
N ASP A 403 6.87 3.30 23.23
CA ASP A 403 6.21 2.20 23.92
C ASP A 403 4.75 2.01 23.47
N ASP A 404 4.13 0.94 23.95
CA ASP A 404 2.77 0.50 23.63
C ASP A 404 1.63 1.30 24.30
N LYS A 405 1.96 2.29 25.14
CA LYS A 405 0.98 3.10 25.91
C LYS A 405 0.64 4.41 25.22
N LEU A 406 1.48 4.83 24.27
CA LEU A 406 1.20 5.97 23.39
C LEU A 406 0.13 5.60 22.34
N PRO A 407 -0.59 6.59 21.76
CA PRO A 407 -1.52 6.36 20.65
C PRO A 407 -0.83 5.73 19.42
N SER A 408 -1.62 5.37 18.41
CA SER A 408 -1.07 4.96 17.11
C SER A 408 -0.18 6.06 16.52
N SER A 409 0.85 5.69 15.76
CA SER A 409 1.92 6.57 15.29
C SER A 409 1.42 7.89 14.68
N THR A 410 0.39 7.85 13.85
CA THR A 410 -0.15 9.05 13.19
C THR A 410 -0.97 9.91 14.14
N VAL A 411 -1.74 9.31 15.05
CA VAL A 411 -2.48 10.03 16.11
C VAL A 411 -1.52 10.67 17.12
N ALA A 412 -0.46 9.96 17.50
CA ALA A 412 0.54 10.45 18.44
C ALA A 412 1.37 11.60 17.84
N PHE A 413 1.79 11.47 16.58
CA PHE A 413 2.49 12.55 15.86
C PHE A 413 1.62 13.80 15.72
N ALA A 414 0.35 13.66 15.30
CA ALA A 414 -0.57 14.78 15.17
C ALA A 414 -0.84 15.52 16.50
N ARG A 415 -0.72 14.83 17.64
CA ARG A 415 -0.87 15.42 18.99
C ARG A 415 0.42 16.00 19.56
N GLY A 416 1.58 15.69 18.98
CA GLY A 416 2.89 15.96 19.59
C GLY A 416 3.29 14.96 20.70
N ASP A 417 2.57 13.85 20.84
CA ASP A 417 2.96 12.70 21.68
C ASP A 417 4.12 11.91 21.04
N ALA A 418 4.37 12.10 19.73
CA ALA A 418 5.55 11.62 19.00
C ALA A 418 6.24 12.80 18.28
N ALA A 419 7.58 12.88 18.34
CA ALA A 419 8.34 13.94 17.69
C ALA A 419 8.70 13.63 16.21
N MET A 420 8.75 12.35 15.85
CA MET A 420 8.99 11.85 14.49
C MET A 420 8.17 10.58 14.23
N MET A 421 7.81 10.31 12.96
CA MET A 421 7.26 9.03 12.50
C MET A 421 7.69 8.77 11.04
N MET A 422 7.66 7.52 10.57
CA MET A 422 7.66 7.23 9.13
C MET A 422 6.29 6.73 8.71
N ALA A 423 5.84 7.23 7.56
CA ALA A 423 4.55 6.91 6.99
C ALA A 423 4.54 7.21 5.48
N PRO A 424 3.55 6.70 4.73
CA PRO A 424 3.30 7.13 3.35
C PRO A 424 2.74 8.55 3.27
N SER A 425 2.71 9.13 2.06
CA SER A 425 2.31 10.54 1.85
C SER A 425 0.89 10.87 2.30
N TRP A 426 -0.07 9.97 2.10
CA TRP A 426 -1.48 10.21 2.44
C TRP A 426 -1.73 10.43 3.94
N ARG A 427 -0.82 10.01 4.83
CA ARG A 427 -0.92 10.31 6.27
C ARG A 427 -0.75 11.80 6.59
N ALA A 428 -0.15 12.61 5.71
CA ALA A 428 -0.12 14.06 5.85
C ALA A 428 -1.53 14.68 5.89
N HIS A 429 -2.49 14.10 5.16
CA HIS A 429 -3.89 14.53 5.19
C HIS A 429 -4.52 14.26 6.56
N GLU A 430 -4.30 13.07 7.12
CA GLU A 430 -4.82 12.70 8.45
C GLU A 430 -4.20 13.56 9.56
N VAL A 431 -2.89 13.82 9.49
CA VAL A 431 -2.20 14.70 10.44
C VAL A 431 -2.79 16.12 10.39
N LYS A 432 -2.94 16.71 9.20
CA LYS A 432 -3.55 18.05 9.06
C LYS A 432 -5.05 18.08 9.39
N ALA A 433 -5.79 16.99 9.19
CA ALA A 433 -7.19 16.89 9.60
C ALA A 433 -7.37 16.77 11.12
N MET A 434 -6.44 16.10 11.81
CA MET A 434 -6.43 16.00 13.28
C MET A 434 -5.87 17.24 13.97
N ASN A 435 -4.85 17.88 13.37
CA ASN A 435 -4.21 19.08 13.90
C ASN A 435 -3.74 19.99 12.75
N PRO A 436 -4.58 20.95 12.31
CA PRO A 436 -4.24 21.89 11.24
C PRO A 436 -3.02 22.76 11.60
N ASP A 437 -2.91 23.15 12.87
CA ASP A 437 -1.93 24.09 13.40
C ASP A 437 -0.54 23.47 13.60
N LEU A 438 -0.41 22.14 13.56
CA LEU A 438 0.89 21.45 13.67
C LEU A 438 1.80 21.80 12.48
N ASP A 439 2.87 22.54 12.74
CA ASP A 439 3.95 22.72 11.78
C ASP A 439 4.88 21.48 11.79
N PHE A 440 4.88 20.77 10.67
CA PHE A 440 5.72 19.61 10.43
C PHE A 440 6.37 19.71 9.07
N GLY A 441 7.48 19.00 8.91
CA GLY A 441 8.06 18.72 7.60
C GLY A 441 8.12 17.22 7.35
N ILE A 442 8.42 16.88 6.11
CA ILE A 442 8.79 15.53 5.71
C ILE A 442 10.21 15.65 5.12
N VAL A 443 11.05 14.64 5.36
CA VAL A 443 12.29 14.42 4.62
C VAL A 443 12.28 13.02 4.02
N PRO A 444 13.13 12.74 3.01
CA PRO A 444 13.25 11.39 2.45
C PRO A 444 13.62 10.35 3.50
N VAL A 445 13.48 9.07 3.18
CA VAL A 445 13.79 8.03 4.17
C VAL A 445 15.28 8.03 4.55
N PRO A 446 15.62 7.79 5.83
CA PRO A 446 17.00 7.65 6.26
C PRO A 446 17.69 6.53 5.48
N ARG A 447 18.94 6.76 5.06
CA ARG A 447 19.81 5.75 4.44
C ARG A 447 20.69 5.03 5.47
N LEU A 448 21.09 3.80 5.14
CA LEU A 448 22.03 3.01 5.94
C LEU A 448 23.49 3.09 5.42
N GLY A 449 23.69 3.44 4.14
CA GLY A 449 25.00 3.55 3.49
C GLY A 449 25.08 4.69 2.47
N GLU A 450 26.04 4.60 1.53
CA GLU A 450 26.17 5.58 0.44
C GLU A 450 25.10 5.40 -0.65
N GLU A 451 24.67 4.16 -0.91
CA GLU A 451 23.59 3.88 -1.86
C GLU A 451 22.23 4.38 -1.31
N ARG A 452 21.45 5.00 -2.21
CA ARG A 452 20.08 5.44 -1.94
C ARG A 452 19.13 4.32 -2.35
N LEU A 453 18.38 3.81 -1.38
CA LEU A 453 17.33 2.80 -1.58
C LEU A 453 16.13 3.21 -0.71
N SER A 454 14.97 3.30 -1.34
CA SER A 454 13.73 3.83 -0.78
C SER A 454 12.58 2.83 -0.97
N TRP A 455 11.44 3.08 -0.33
CA TRP A 455 10.29 2.18 -0.36
C TRP A 455 9.22 2.65 -1.34
N ALA A 456 8.70 1.77 -2.20
CA ALA A 456 7.55 2.04 -3.08
C ALA A 456 6.31 1.29 -2.61
N SER A 457 5.19 1.99 -2.45
CA SER A 457 3.88 1.42 -2.09
C SER A 457 2.79 2.28 -2.72
N PHE A 458 2.22 1.84 -3.84
CA PHE A 458 1.36 2.66 -4.68
C PHE A 458 0.25 1.84 -5.37
N TRP A 459 -0.83 2.53 -5.70
CA TRP A 459 -1.95 1.97 -6.44
C TRP A 459 -1.80 2.26 -7.94
N ALA A 460 -2.32 1.36 -8.76
CA ALA A 460 -2.28 1.43 -10.20
C ALA A 460 -3.58 0.90 -10.81
N GLU A 461 -3.78 1.18 -12.08
CA GLU A 461 -5.01 0.91 -12.80
C GLU A 461 -4.77 -0.19 -13.86
N GLY A 462 -5.62 -1.22 -13.85
CA GLY A 462 -5.56 -2.36 -14.76
C GLY A 462 -6.86 -2.54 -15.54
N VAL A 463 -6.76 -3.14 -16.72
CA VAL A 463 -7.92 -3.55 -17.53
C VAL A 463 -8.25 -5.01 -17.23
N SER A 464 -9.53 -5.35 -17.07
CA SER A 464 -9.93 -6.73 -16.80
C SER A 464 -9.82 -7.62 -18.03
N THR A 465 -9.25 -8.82 -17.85
CA THR A 465 -9.36 -9.93 -18.83
C THR A 465 -10.81 -10.28 -19.16
N GLY A 466 -11.75 -10.02 -18.24
CA GLY A 466 -13.19 -10.18 -18.44
C GLY A 466 -13.88 -9.05 -19.21
N SER A 467 -13.19 -7.93 -19.46
CA SER A 467 -13.73 -6.81 -20.24
C SER A 467 -13.96 -7.22 -21.70
N LYS A 468 -15.05 -6.72 -22.28
CA LYS A 468 -15.35 -6.80 -23.72
C LYS A 468 -14.87 -5.57 -24.50
N ASN A 469 -14.42 -4.55 -23.78
CA ASN A 469 -14.13 -3.20 -24.26
C ASN A 469 -12.64 -2.86 -24.05
N GLN A 470 -11.74 -3.85 -24.19
CA GLN A 470 -10.34 -3.72 -23.76
C GLN A 470 -9.61 -2.57 -24.47
N ASP A 471 -9.83 -2.37 -25.78
CA ASP A 471 -9.22 -1.26 -26.53
C ASP A 471 -9.66 0.12 -25.99
N ASP A 472 -10.96 0.29 -25.74
CA ASP A 472 -11.52 1.53 -25.17
C ASP A 472 -11.06 1.75 -23.72
N SER A 473 -10.89 0.66 -22.96
CA SER A 473 -10.41 0.67 -21.57
C SER A 473 -8.93 1.04 -21.48
N TRP A 474 -8.11 0.52 -22.40
CA TRP A 474 -6.70 0.86 -22.52
C TRP A 474 -6.50 2.29 -23.07
N ALA A 475 -7.40 2.78 -23.93
CA ALA A 475 -7.43 4.19 -24.33
C ALA A 475 -7.69 5.12 -23.14
N LEU A 476 -8.64 4.77 -22.26
CA LEU A 476 -8.90 5.51 -21.02
C LEU A 476 -7.66 5.58 -20.12
N LEU A 477 -6.95 4.47 -19.91
CA LEU A 477 -5.72 4.48 -19.09
C LEU A 477 -4.57 5.26 -19.75
N LYS A 478 -4.47 5.27 -21.08
CA LYS A 478 -3.52 6.12 -21.82
C LYS A 478 -3.83 7.61 -21.65
N PHE A 479 -5.12 7.98 -21.67
CA PHE A 479 -5.59 9.34 -21.47
C PHE A 479 -5.30 9.81 -20.03
N LEU A 480 -5.72 9.04 -19.03
CA LEU A 480 -5.57 9.36 -17.60
C LEU A 480 -4.10 9.48 -17.15
N SER A 481 -3.19 8.77 -17.82
CA SER A 481 -1.74 8.82 -17.56
C SER A 481 -0.97 9.84 -18.42
N SER A 482 -1.68 10.66 -19.21
CA SER A 482 -1.07 11.79 -19.92
C SER A 482 -0.63 12.90 -18.95
N SER A 483 0.36 13.70 -19.36
CA SER A 483 0.95 14.78 -18.54
C SER A 483 -0.12 15.75 -18.03
N GLU A 484 -0.99 16.24 -18.91
CA GLU A 484 -1.95 17.29 -18.55
C GLU A 484 -3.14 16.75 -17.75
N VAL A 485 -3.57 15.50 -17.99
CA VAL A 485 -4.64 14.87 -17.22
C VAL A 485 -4.16 14.48 -15.81
N GLN A 486 -2.90 14.05 -15.67
CA GLN A 486 -2.26 13.90 -14.36
C GLN A 486 -2.24 15.23 -13.58
N LYS A 487 -1.83 16.33 -14.22
CA LYS A 487 -1.87 17.68 -13.61
C LYS A 487 -3.29 18.11 -13.23
N LYS A 488 -4.29 17.84 -14.08
CA LYS A 488 -5.69 18.15 -13.78
C LYS A 488 -6.21 17.33 -12.59
N LEU A 489 -5.98 16.01 -12.58
CA LEU A 489 -6.29 15.14 -11.43
C LEU A 489 -5.68 15.66 -10.13
N TYR A 490 -4.40 16.04 -10.13
CA TYR A 490 -3.75 16.62 -8.95
C TYR A 490 -4.43 17.91 -8.49
N SER A 491 -4.72 18.82 -9.42
CA SER A 491 -5.44 20.08 -9.17
C SER A 491 -6.83 19.85 -8.57
N ASP A 492 -7.64 18.97 -9.18
CA ASP A 492 -9.01 18.68 -8.77
C ASP A 492 -9.04 18.01 -7.37
N GLN A 493 -8.17 17.03 -7.14
CA GLN A 493 -8.02 16.35 -5.84
C GLN A 493 -7.51 17.30 -4.73
N SER A 494 -6.64 18.26 -5.06
CA SER A 494 -6.16 19.28 -4.10
C SER A 494 -7.26 20.24 -3.60
N GLN A 495 -8.46 20.23 -4.21
CA GLN A 495 -9.62 20.97 -3.68
C GLN A 495 -10.29 20.26 -2.49
N VAL A 496 -10.02 18.96 -2.27
CA VAL A 496 -10.67 18.13 -1.23
C VAL A 496 -9.70 17.52 -0.21
N ARG A 497 -8.38 17.60 -0.44
CA ARG A 497 -7.31 17.17 0.47
C ARG A 497 -6.06 18.04 0.31
N THR A 498 -5.07 17.88 1.19
CA THR A 498 -3.87 18.76 1.29
C THR A 498 -3.08 18.92 -0.02
N PHE A 499 -3.02 17.86 -0.83
CA PHE A 499 -2.36 17.81 -2.13
C PHE A 499 -2.98 16.69 -2.97
N GLY A 500 -2.78 16.69 -4.29
CA GLY A 500 -3.26 15.61 -5.18
C GLY A 500 -2.43 14.32 -5.08
N GLU A 501 -2.83 13.27 -5.80
CA GLU A 501 -2.03 12.05 -5.94
C GLU A 501 -0.66 12.39 -6.54
N ILE A 502 0.42 12.07 -5.83
CA ILE A 502 1.79 12.38 -6.26
C ILE A 502 2.04 11.70 -7.61
N TYR A 503 2.55 12.46 -8.58
CA TYR A 503 2.64 11.99 -9.97
C TYR A 503 3.43 10.68 -10.11
N SER A 504 2.91 9.74 -10.91
CA SER A 504 3.62 8.52 -11.26
C SER A 504 4.72 8.72 -12.31
N ARG A 505 4.71 9.89 -12.97
CA ARG A 505 5.56 10.21 -14.12
C ARG A 505 6.83 10.96 -13.73
N VAL A 506 7.95 10.54 -14.29
CA VAL A 506 9.28 11.12 -14.01
C VAL A 506 9.45 12.53 -14.58
N ASP A 507 8.73 12.88 -15.66
CA ASP A 507 8.79 14.20 -16.30
C ASP A 507 8.04 15.28 -15.50
N LEU A 508 7.05 14.88 -14.69
CA LEU A 508 6.27 15.78 -13.84
C LEU A 508 6.89 16.05 -12.46
N ALA A 509 7.94 15.32 -12.06
CA ALA A 509 8.52 15.41 -10.72
C ALA A 509 8.94 16.84 -10.31
N ASN A 510 9.43 17.64 -11.27
CA ASN A 510 9.85 19.02 -11.02
C ASN A 510 8.68 19.99 -10.78
N GLU A 511 7.45 19.66 -11.22
CA GLU A 511 6.26 20.52 -11.07
C GLU A 511 5.83 20.63 -9.59
N LEU A 512 6.17 19.62 -8.76
CA LEU A 512 5.87 19.57 -7.32
C LEU A 512 7.11 19.76 -6.43
N ALA A 513 8.27 20.09 -7.01
CA ALA A 513 9.52 20.26 -6.27
C ALA A 513 9.51 21.46 -5.28
N GLY A 514 8.50 22.34 -5.35
CA GLY A 514 8.28 23.44 -4.41
C GLY A 514 7.39 23.10 -3.21
N ASP A 515 6.84 21.88 -3.13
CA ASP A 515 5.99 21.43 -2.02
C ASP A 515 6.84 20.65 -1.00
N GLU A 516 6.98 21.18 0.22
CA GLU A 516 7.78 20.57 1.30
C GLU A 516 7.23 19.22 1.81
N LEU A 517 5.96 18.89 1.52
CA LEU A 517 5.33 17.63 1.92
C LEU A 517 5.35 16.59 0.79
N VAL A 518 5.39 17.01 -0.48
CA VAL A 518 5.39 16.09 -1.63
C VAL A 518 6.79 15.83 -2.19
N SER A 519 7.64 16.85 -2.28
CA SER A 519 8.99 16.73 -2.87
C SER A 519 9.90 15.64 -2.26
N PRO A 520 9.84 15.30 -0.95
CA PRO A 520 10.65 14.20 -0.39
C PRO A 520 10.37 12.83 -1.01
N PHE A 521 9.10 12.54 -1.30
CA PHE A 521 8.69 11.28 -1.93
C PHE A 521 9.16 11.19 -3.38
N LEU A 522 9.17 12.32 -4.09
CA LEU A 522 9.66 12.42 -5.48
C LEU A 522 11.19 12.34 -5.57
N GLU A 523 11.93 12.79 -4.55
CA GLU A 523 13.39 12.59 -4.45
C GLU A 523 13.74 11.10 -4.27
N ASP A 524 12.91 10.34 -3.54
CA ASP A 524 13.06 8.91 -3.32
C ASP A 524 12.51 8.02 -4.45
N ALA A 525 11.54 8.48 -5.23
CA ALA A 525 10.86 7.68 -6.25
C ALA A 525 11.77 7.01 -7.32
N PRO A 526 12.88 7.62 -7.80
CA PRO A 526 13.80 6.98 -8.74
C PRO A 526 14.52 5.74 -8.18
N THR A 527 14.73 5.67 -6.86
CA THR A 527 15.43 4.57 -6.19
C THR A 527 14.49 3.61 -5.46
N ALA A 528 13.18 3.79 -5.61
CA ALA A 528 12.20 3.10 -4.80
C ALA A 528 12.02 1.63 -5.24
N ILE A 529 11.96 0.74 -4.24
CA ILE A 529 11.69 -0.68 -4.37
C ILE A 529 10.46 -1.00 -3.53
N GLY A 530 9.48 -1.68 -4.12
CA GLY A 530 8.33 -2.19 -3.40
C GLY A 530 8.38 -3.70 -3.25
N TRP A 531 7.81 -4.20 -2.17
CA TRP A 531 7.73 -5.62 -1.84
C TRP A 531 6.39 -5.93 -1.16
N HIS A 532 6.10 -7.21 -0.92
CA HIS A 532 4.86 -7.69 -0.30
C HIS A 532 4.81 -7.48 1.24
N MET A 533 5.17 -6.28 1.70
CA MET A 533 5.07 -5.85 3.11
C MET A 533 4.42 -4.46 3.22
N SER A 534 3.56 -4.10 2.27
CA SER A 534 2.85 -2.82 2.27
C SER A 534 1.67 -2.84 3.23
N SER A 535 1.73 -2.00 4.26
CA SER A 535 0.65 -1.85 5.25
C SER A 535 -0.61 -1.24 4.61
N TYR A 536 -1.78 -1.49 5.22
CA TYR A 536 -3.09 -0.96 4.77
C TYR A 536 -3.49 -1.27 3.32
N THR A 537 -2.89 -2.29 2.69
CA THR A 537 -3.43 -2.80 1.42
C THR A 537 -4.78 -3.50 1.63
N HIS A 538 -4.99 -4.16 2.77
CA HIS A 538 -6.21 -4.94 3.09
C HIS A 538 -6.46 -6.04 2.05
N ASP A 539 -5.43 -6.85 1.83
CA ASP A 539 -5.37 -7.79 0.72
C ASP A 539 -5.85 -9.20 1.06
N ASN A 540 -5.97 -9.56 2.34
CA ASN A 540 -6.23 -10.93 2.81
C ASN A 540 -5.31 -11.95 2.08
N GLY A 541 -4.07 -11.56 1.81
CA GLY A 541 -3.22 -12.14 0.79
C GLY A 541 -1.74 -12.06 1.16
N ILE A 542 -0.86 -11.85 0.18
CA ILE A 542 0.60 -11.93 0.43
C ILE A 542 1.04 -10.88 1.45
N ASN A 543 0.54 -9.64 1.37
CA ASN A 543 0.95 -8.59 2.32
C ASN A 543 0.45 -8.94 3.73
N ASP A 544 -0.86 -9.13 3.92
CA ASP A 544 -1.43 -9.35 5.25
C ASP A 544 -0.88 -10.64 5.91
N LEU A 545 -0.57 -11.68 5.14
CA LEU A 545 0.10 -12.90 5.63
C LEU A 545 1.56 -12.65 6.05
N LEU A 546 2.37 -12.00 5.20
CA LEU A 546 3.78 -11.73 5.52
C LEU A 546 3.92 -10.75 6.69
N ILE A 547 3.12 -9.68 6.69
CA ILE A 547 3.05 -8.68 7.77
C ILE A 547 2.78 -9.36 9.11
N LYS A 548 1.87 -10.35 9.17
CA LYS A 548 1.56 -11.06 10.41
C LYS A 548 2.74 -11.88 10.95
N TYR A 549 3.54 -12.53 10.09
CA TYR A 549 4.74 -13.23 10.56
C TYR A 549 5.77 -12.26 11.17
N TYR A 550 5.94 -11.06 10.60
CA TYR A 550 6.81 -10.03 11.18
C TYR A 550 6.23 -9.40 12.46
N GLU A 551 4.91 -9.22 12.56
CA GLU A 551 4.22 -8.77 13.78
C GLU A 551 4.49 -9.72 14.97
N ASP A 552 4.38 -11.03 14.73
CA ASP A 552 4.64 -12.06 15.73
C ASP A 552 6.14 -12.13 16.10
N ALA A 553 7.04 -11.99 15.11
CA ALA A 553 8.49 -11.97 15.36
C ALA A 553 8.95 -10.74 16.16
N ILE A 554 8.43 -9.54 15.86
CA ILE A 554 8.65 -8.32 16.65
C ILE A 554 8.16 -8.54 18.09
N THR A 555 6.94 -9.08 18.24
CA THR A 555 6.34 -9.36 19.56
C THR A 555 7.17 -10.36 20.37
N ALA A 556 7.69 -11.41 19.73
CA ALA A 556 8.56 -12.40 20.36
C ALA A 556 9.90 -11.79 20.83
N VAL A 557 10.58 -11.02 19.96
CA VAL A 557 11.87 -10.37 20.30
C VAL A 557 11.73 -9.34 21.42
N LEU A 558 10.65 -8.55 21.43
CA LEU A 558 10.33 -7.64 22.53
C LEU A 558 9.96 -8.38 23.83
N SER A 559 9.42 -9.60 23.72
CA SER A 559 9.16 -10.50 24.85
C SER A 559 10.43 -11.25 25.34
N GLY A 560 11.59 -11.03 24.72
CA GLY A 560 12.87 -11.60 25.12
C GLY A 560 13.32 -12.84 24.31
N GLU A 561 12.65 -13.18 23.22
CA GLU A 561 13.10 -14.23 22.31
C GLU A 561 14.33 -13.80 21.50
N ALA A 562 15.14 -14.78 21.08
CA ALA A 562 16.32 -14.55 20.23
C ALA A 562 15.89 -14.27 18.78
N VAL A 563 16.58 -13.33 18.13
CA VAL A 563 16.16 -12.74 16.83
C VAL A 563 16.28 -13.74 15.68
N ASP A 564 17.30 -14.61 15.72
CA ASP A 564 17.45 -15.76 14.83
C ASP A 564 16.26 -16.72 14.94
N LYS A 565 15.90 -17.12 16.16
CA LYS A 565 14.77 -18.04 16.42
C LYS A 565 13.41 -17.43 16.06
N ALA A 566 13.22 -16.13 16.25
CA ALA A 566 12.04 -15.43 15.76
C ALA A 566 11.96 -15.48 14.21
N LEU A 567 13.08 -15.24 13.51
CA LEU A 567 13.17 -15.29 12.06
C LEU A 567 13.11 -16.71 11.45
N GLU A 568 13.33 -17.79 12.23
CA GLU A 568 13.02 -19.15 11.77
C GLU A 568 11.53 -19.29 11.37
N THR A 569 10.64 -18.68 12.16
CA THR A 569 9.19 -18.70 11.92
C THR A 569 8.83 -17.84 10.72
N VAL A 570 9.43 -16.65 10.60
CA VAL A 570 9.24 -15.76 9.45
C VAL A 570 9.73 -16.40 8.16
N THR A 571 10.93 -16.99 8.17
CA THR A 571 11.50 -17.72 7.02
C THR A 571 10.56 -18.84 6.56
N GLN A 572 10.00 -19.62 7.48
CA GLN A 572 9.04 -20.69 7.15
C GLN A 572 7.74 -20.11 6.57
N GLY A 573 7.18 -19.08 7.21
CA GLY A 573 5.96 -18.39 6.77
C GLY A 573 6.10 -17.74 5.39
N THR A 574 7.21 -17.06 5.12
CA THR A 574 7.55 -16.49 3.81
C THR A 574 7.68 -17.56 2.74
N ASN A 575 8.44 -18.63 3.01
CA ASN A 575 8.59 -19.72 2.04
C ASN A 575 7.26 -20.43 1.76
N GLN A 576 6.37 -20.59 2.75
CA GLN A 576 5.02 -21.13 2.54
C GLN A 576 4.15 -20.17 1.71
N THR A 577 4.15 -18.88 2.06
CA THR A 577 3.29 -17.88 1.41
C THR A 577 3.69 -17.66 -0.04
N LEU A 578 4.98 -17.51 -0.35
CA LEU A 578 5.45 -17.35 -1.73
C LEU A 578 5.12 -18.58 -2.58
N ARG A 579 5.27 -19.80 -2.05
CA ARG A 579 4.84 -21.05 -2.72
C ARG A 579 3.34 -21.11 -2.99
N GLN A 580 2.52 -20.68 -2.03
CA GLN A 580 1.06 -20.65 -2.18
C GLN A 580 0.61 -19.79 -3.36
N TYR A 581 1.36 -18.73 -3.69
CA TYR A 581 1.10 -17.82 -4.81
C TYR A 581 2.06 -18.02 -6.00
N GLY A 582 2.76 -19.18 -6.09
CA GLY A 582 3.58 -19.54 -7.25
C GLY A 582 4.89 -18.75 -7.43
N LEU A 583 5.35 -18.05 -6.39
CA LEU A 583 6.54 -17.18 -6.41
C LEU A 583 7.84 -17.88 -5.96
N LYS A 584 7.79 -19.12 -5.44
CA LYS A 584 8.94 -19.91 -4.93
C LYS A 584 8.62 -21.42 -4.85
#